data_AF-A0A497L0M1-F1
#
_entry.id   AF-A0A497L0M1-F1
#
_cell.length_a   1.000
_cell.length_b   1.000
_cell.length_c   1.000
_cell.angle_alpha   90.00
_cell.angle_beta   90.00
_cell.angle_gamma   90.00
#
_symmetry.space_group_name_H-M   'P 1'
#
loop_
_entity.id
_entity.type
_entity.pdbx_description
1 polymer ?
#
loop_
_entity_poly.entity_id
_entity_poly.type
_entity_poly.pdbx_seq_one_letter_code
_entity_poly.pdbx_strand_id
1 'polypeptide(L)'
;MANKCGVLRTQIYNWRRLEEKGREIISKEYKNPRVQYYDIITWARALIEKLAPIVNKARECRMEDEGSALHMVALAARFMTLDAKDCVFFGTPPKKCEVSTPTKTYLHNIDHYCKKILGRKCTWLLGVKEPYTLTAAVNDLDASFHSLMERVEKQVEEIEDVSDKCTSIRGDEALKEACKAWDEETEKWRKNRKYAEVDYEELSGMVVDKKAEFRVGSAGGHKAHIDLEKGTLEYYDDDMPVNYLMSKLMEDIGLKCEYHDEGVSCKGVNRENVKEVARRLAAATSMDFRLNCDYLGREPPGLPKCDPLHPWSNVDREYRAVSWKLTQKLLEEFT
;
A
#
# COMPACT_ATOMS: atom_id res chain seq x y z
N MET A 1 5.63 -14.63 6.48
CA MET A 1 5.81 -14.21 5.06
C MET A 1 6.91 -13.15 4.99
N ALA A 2 7.51 -12.84 3.84
CA ALA A 2 8.58 -11.82 3.78
C ALA A 2 7.99 -10.40 3.96
N ASN A 3 8.61 -9.59 4.83
CA ASN A 3 8.28 -8.17 5.06
C ASN A 3 8.01 -7.47 3.72
N LYS A 4 6.74 -7.06 3.49
CA LYS A 4 6.30 -6.48 2.21
C LYS A 4 7.09 -5.21 1.89
N CYS A 5 7.59 -4.47 2.87
CA CYS A 5 8.43 -3.28 2.65
C CYS A 5 9.94 -3.57 2.74
N GLY A 6 10.34 -4.72 3.27
CA GLY A 6 11.73 -5.15 3.33
C GLY A 6 12.39 -5.25 1.95
N VAL A 7 11.61 -5.54 0.90
CA VAL A 7 12.12 -5.49 -0.48
C VAL A 7 12.58 -4.08 -0.85
N LEU A 8 11.83 -3.02 -0.51
CA LEU A 8 12.27 -1.64 -0.77
C LEU A 8 13.60 -1.34 -0.06
N ARG A 9 13.74 -1.80 1.19
CA ARG A 9 14.99 -1.67 1.96
C ARG A 9 16.19 -2.28 1.23
N THR A 10 16.02 -3.48 0.66
CA THR A 10 17.09 -4.12 -0.13
C THR A 10 17.36 -3.42 -1.47
N GLN A 11 16.34 -2.81 -2.09
CA GLN A 11 16.52 -2.10 -3.36
C GLN A 11 17.25 -0.76 -3.20
N ILE A 12 17.08 -0.07 -2.07
CA ILE A 12 17.77 1.21 -1.80
C ILE A 12 19.29 1.10 -1.96
N TYR A 13 19.90 0.00 -1.52
CA TYR A 13 21.34 -0.24 -1.72
C TYR A 13 21.73 -0.28 -3.21
N ASN A 14 20.91 -0.95 -4.03
CA ASN A 14 21.15 -0.98 -5.48
C ASN A 14 20.94 0.40 -6.12
N TRP A 15 19.98 1.18 -5.62
CA TRP A 15 19.70 2.53 -6.10
C TRP A 15 20.83 3.50 -5.77
N ARG A 16 21.43 3.41 -4.58
CA ARG A 16 22.61 4.21 -4.21
C ARG A 16 23.74 4.03 -5.22
N ARG A 17 24.00 2.79 -5.65
CA ARG A 17 25.00 2.50 -6.70
C ARG A 17 24.63 3.04 -8.07
N LEU A 18 23.34 3.14 -8.41
CA LEU A 18 22.88 3.74 -9.67
C LEU A 18 23.00 5.27 -9.65
N GLU A 19 22.69 5.87 -8.51
CA GLU A 19 22.81 7.30 -8.28
C GLU A 19 24.28 7.74 -8.25
N GLU A 20 25.18 6.97 -7.62
CA GLU A 20 26.63 7.17 -7.72
C GLU A 20 27.12 7.22 -9.16
N LYS A 21 26.66 6.28 -10.01
CA LYS A 21 27.00 6.27 -11.44
C LYS A 21 26.47 7.49 -12.18
N GLY A 22 25.28 7.98 -11.84
CA GLY A 22 24.73 9.20 -12.41
C GLY A 22 25.62 10.40 -12.11
N ARG A 23 26.01 10.58 -10.85
CA ARG A 23 26.98 11.60 -10.42
C ARG A 23 28.33 11.48 -11.13
N GLU A 24 28.85 10.27 -11.28
CA GLU A 24 30.10 10.03 -12.03
C GLU A 24 29.98 10.49 -13.49
N ILE A 25 28.87 10.19 -14.18
CA ILE A 25 28.65 10.62 -15.57
C ILE A 25 28.60 12.15 -15.67
N ILE A 26 28.05 12.82 -14.66
CA ILE A 26 27.93 14.28 -14.63
C ILE A 26 29.29 14.94 -14.36
N SER A 27 30.07 14.40 -13.42
CA SER A 27 31.34 15.01 -12.98
C SER A 27 32.51 14.67 -13.91
N LYS A 28 32.46 13.53 -14.60
CA LYS A 28 33.55 13.04 -15.45
C LYS A 28 33.73 13.90 -16.70
N GLU A 29 34.99 14.26 -16.96
CA GLU A 29 35.36 14.90 -18.21
C GLU A 29 35.54 13.85 -19.31
N TYR A 30 34.70 13.93 -20.35
CA TYR A 30 34.75 13.01 -21.48
C TYR A 30 35.52 13.62 -22.65
N LYS A 31 36.66 13.00 -22.99
CA LYS A 31 37.40 13.33 -24.22
C LYS A 31 36.70 12.83 -25.48
N ASN A 32 35.92 11.75 -25.37
CA ASN A 32 35.17 11.15 -26.47
C ASN A 32 33.66 11.18 -26.19
N PRO A 33 32.88 11.98 -26.94
CA PRO A 33 31.42 12.06 -26.78
C PRO A 33 30.70 10.71 -26.91
N ARG A 34 31.21 9.77 -27.72
CA ARG A 34 30.59 8.44 -27.88
C ARG A 34 30.65 7.62 -26.59
N VAL A 35 31.73 7.77 -25.81
CA VAL A 35 31.85 7.10 -24.51
C VAL A 35 30.84 7.69 -23.52
N GLN A 36 30.65 9.02 -23.53
CA GLN A 36 29.64 9.66 -22.69
C GLN A 36 28.23 9.18 -23.01
N TYR A 37 27.88 9.06 -24.30
CA TYR A 37 26.59 8.49 -24.70
C TYR A 37 26.39 7.06 -24.23
N TYR A 38 27.43 6.23 -24.36
CA TYR A 38 27.38 4.84 -23.89
C TYR A 38 27.10 4.77 -22.38
N ASP A 39 27.81 5.57 -21.59
CA ASP A 39 27.62 5.62 -20.13
C ASP A 39 26.20 6.11 -19.79
N ILE A 40 25.72 7.18 -20.43
CA ILE A 40 24.35 7.72 -20.24
C ILE A 40 23.29 6.65 -20.57
N ILE A 41 23.38 6.01 -21.73
CA ILE A 41 22.40 5.00 -22.18
C ILE A 41 22.42 3.79 -21.24
N THR A 42 23.59 3.36 -20.81
CA THR A 42 23.74 2.20 -19.91
C THR A 42 23.15 2.50 -18.54
N TRP A 43 23.44 3.67 -17.98
CA TRP A 43 22.86 4.13 -16.72
C TRP A 43 21.34 4.28 -16.80
N ALA A 44 20.83 4.96 -17.83
CA ALA A 44 19.39 5.16 -18.02
C ALA A 44 18.63 3.84 -18.15
N ARG A 45 19.19 2.84 -18.87
CA ARG A 45 18.62 1.49 -18.95
C ARG A 45 18.55 0.80 -17.60
N ALA A 46 19.59 0.94 -16.78
CA ALA A 46 19.60 0.36 -15.45
C ALA A 46 18.54 1.01 -14.54
N LEU A 47 18.33 2.33 -14.64
CA LEU A 47 17.21 3.00 -13.96
C LEU A 47 15.85 2.42 -14.38
N ILE A 48 15.62 2.27 -15.69
CA ILE A 48 14.37 1.71 -16.21
C ILE A 48 14.12 0.31 -15.63
N GLU A 49 15.12 -0.56 -15.71
CA GLU A 49 15.01 -1.95 -15.24
C GLU A 49 14.70 -2.02 -13.74
N LYS A 50 15.37 -1.21 -12.92
CA LYS A 50 15.23 -1.26 -11.45
C LYS A 50 13.99 -0.52 -10.93
N LEU A 51 13.52 0.52 -11.62
CA LEU A 51 12.40 1.34 -11.16
C LEU A 51 11.05 0.90 -11.75
N ALA A 52 11.00 0.22 -12.90
CA ALA A 52 9.74 -0.28 -13.46
C ALA A 52 8.89 -1.13 -12.48
N PRO A 53 9.45 -2.07 -11.69
CA PRO A 53 8.64 -2.88 -10.77
C PRO A 53 8.26 -2.14 -9.48
N ILE A 54 8.77 -0.93 -9.24
CA ILE A 54 8.67 -0.28 -7.93
C ILE A 54 7.27 0.22 -7.58
N VAL A 55 6.47 0.57 -8.59
CA VAL A 55 5.14 1.18 -8.37
C VAL A 55 4.25 0.28 -7.52
N ASN A 56 4.17 -1.00 -7.88
CA ASN A 56 3.37 -1.96 -7.14
C ASN A 56 3.88 -2.13 -5.71
N LYS A 57 5.21 -2.15 -5.55
CA LYS A 57 5.85 -2.35 -4.24
C LYS A 57 5.74 -1.14 -3.32
N ALA A 58 5.83 0.06 -3.89
CA ALA A 58 5.62 1.31 -3.18
C ALA A 58 4.17 1.44 -2.71
N ARG A 59 3.19 1.04 -3.54
CA ARG A 59 1.77 0.97 -3.15
C ARG A 59 1.53 0.00 -1.98
N GLU A 60 2.18 -1.17 -1.98
CA GLU A 60 2.13 -2.09 -0.83
C GLU A 60 2.64 -1.46 0.47
N CYS A 61 3.45 -0.41 0.37
CA CYS A 61 4.03 0.34 1.49
C CYS A 61 3.40 1.72 1.72
N ARG A 62 2.28 2.05 1.07
CA ARG A 62 1.63 3.38 1.09
C ARG A 62 2.56 4.53 0.72
N MET A 63 3.32 4.28 -0.33
CA MET A 63 4.26 5.21 -0.94
C MET A 63 3.83 5.46 -2.39
N GLU A 64 2.53 5.64 -2.63
CA GLU A 64 1.97 5.74 -3.99
C GLU A 64 2.55 6.93 -4.75
N ASP A 65 2.74 8.06 -4.08
CA ASP A 65 3.32 9.26 -4.67
C ASP A 65 4.81 9.09 -4.95
N GLU A 66 5.59 8.54 -4.00
CA GLU A 66 7.00 8.22 -4.21
C GLU A 66 7.18 7.19 -5.34
N GLY A 67 6.35 6.15 -5.36
CA GLY A 67 6.34 5.12 -6.41
C GLY A 67 6.03 5.70 -7.78
N SER A 68 5.04 6.60 -7.85
CA SER A 68 4.70 7.33 -9.08
C SER A 68 5.83 8.25 -9.53
N ALA A 69 6.48 8.96 -8.60
CA ALA A 69 7.64 9.80 -8.89
C ALA A 69 8.81 8.98 -9.47
N LEU A 70 9.14 7.84 -8.86
CA LEU A 70 10.17 6.92 -9.35
C LEU A 70 9.81 6.31 -10.71
N HIS A 71 8.53 6.07 -10.98
CA HIS A 71 8.08 5.66 -12.31
C HIS A 71 8.33 6.75 -13.35
N MET A 72 8.08 8.02 -13.00
CA MET A 72 8.39 9.14 -13.90
C MET A 72 9.90 9.28 -14.15
N VAL A 73 10.75 8.98 -13.16
CA VAL A 73 12.21 8.86 -13.36
C VAL A 73 12.53 7.80 -14.41
N ALA A 74 11.92 6.61 -14.33
CA ALA A 74 12.11 5.55 -15.33
C ALA A 74 11.66 5.97 -16.74
N LEU A 75 10.53 6.67 -16.85
CA LEU A 75 10.02 7.16 -18.13
C LEU A 75 10.93 8.26 -18.72
N ALA A 76 11.39 9.22 -17.91
CA ALA A 76 12.37 10.22 -18.33
C ALA A 76 13.66 9.55 -18.83
N ALA A 77 14.20 8.57 -18.09
CA ALA A 77 15.36 7.79 -18.50
C ALA A 77 15.16 7.07 -19.85
N ARG A 78 13.94 6.54 -20.09
CA ARG A 78 13.59 5.90 -21.37
C ARG A 78 13.65 6.88 -22.54
N PHE A 79 13.05 8.05 -22.41
CA PHE A 79 13.07 9.06 -23.49
C PHE A 79 14.46 9.67 -23.67
N MET A 80 15.21 9.89 -22.60
CA MET A 80 16.62 10.30 -22.70
C MET A 80 17.49 9.27 -23.43
N THR A 81 17.19 7.98 -23.30
CA THR A 81 17.87 6.93 -24.08
C THR A 81 17.60 7.07 -25.58
N LEU A 82 16.40 7.51 -25.97
CA LEU A 82 16.05 7.78 -27.38
C LEU A 82 16.75 9.04 -27.86
N ASP A 83 16.67 10.14 -27.11
CA ASP A 83 17.37 11.40 -27.43
C ASP A 83 18.88 11.17 -27.62
N ALA A 84 19.48 10.38 -26.73
CA ALA A 84 20.89 10.02 -26.82
C ALA A 84 21.23 9.27 -28.11
N LYS A 85 20.40 8.31 -28.52
CA LYS A 85 20.62 7.54 -29.76
C LYS A 85 20.48 8.41 -31.00
N ASP A 86 19.48 9.29 -31.02
CA ASP A 86 19.26 10.21 -32.14
C ASP A 86 20.45 11.17 -32.28
N CYS A 87 20.91 11.76 -31.19
CA CYS A 87 22.07 12.64 -31.22
C CYS A 87 23.38 11.92 -31.58
N VAL A 88 23.55 10.66 -31.18
CA VAL A 88 24.67 9.81 -31.67
C VAL A 88 24.60 9.65 -33.17
N PHE A 89 23.41 9.33 -33.71
CA PHE A 89 23.18 9.16 -35.14
C PHE A 89 23.53 10.43 -35.93
N PHE A 90 23.13 11.60 -35.42
CA PHE A 90 23.44 12.90 -36.02
C PHE A 90 24.84 13.44 -35.68
N GLY A 91 25.67 12.72 -34.92
CA GLY A 91 27.02 13.17 -34.54
C GLY A 91 27.04 14.41 -33.64
N THR A 92 25.94 14.73 -32.98
CA THR A 92 25.85 15.87 -32.06
C THR A 92 26.44 15.48 -30.70
N PRO A 93 27.33 16.27 -30.07
CA PRO A 93 27.86 15.95 -28.75
C PRO A 93 26.80 16.15 -27.64
N PRO A 94 26.83 15.41 -26.52
CA PRO A 94 25.79 15.46 -25.47
C PRO A 94 25.53 16.88 -24.91
N LYS A 95 26.58 17.70 -24.81
CA LYS A 95 26.49 19.10 -24.35
C LYS A 95 25.77 20.04 -25.33
N LYS A 96 25.47 19.59 -26.56
CA LYS A 96 24.73 20.32 -27.59
C LYS A 96 23.48 19.58 -28.08
N CYS A 97 23.28 18.34 -27.63
CA CYS A 97 22.11 17.53 -27.93
C CYS A 97 20.93 18.09 -27.13
N GLU A 98 20.00 18.80 -27.78
CA GLU A 98 18.76 19.22 -27.11
C GLU A 98 17.85 18.00 -26.90
N VAL A 99 17.28 17.88 -25.70
CA VAL A 99 16.36 16.76 -25.41
C VAL A 99 14.97 17.05 -25.96
N SER A 100 14.24 15.99 -26.27
CA SER A 100 12.90 16.08 -26.85
C SER A 100 11.85 16.57 -25.84
N THR A 101 10.72 17.05 -26.36
CA THR A 101 9.57 17.46 -25.54
C THR A 101 9.10 16.36 -24.58
N PRO A 102 8.99 15.07 -24.98
CA PRO A 102 8.67 13.99 -24.04
C PRO A 102 9.60 13.92 -22.83
N THR A 103 10.92 14.03 -23.02
CA THR A 103 11.88 14.05 -21.91
C THR A 103 11.59 15.22 -20.96
N LYS A 104 11.37 16.42 -21.50
CA LYS A 104 11.03 17.62 -20.70
C LYS A 104 9.71 17.41 -19.93
N THR A 105 8.68 16.84 -20.56
CA THR A 105 7.38 16.54 -19.93
C THR A 105 7.52 15.60 -18.74
N TYR A 106 8.28 14.50 -18.86
CA TYR A 106 8.44 13.58 -17.73
C TYR A 106 9.25 14.20 -16.59
N LEU A 107 10.25 15.04 -16.88
CA LEU A 107 10.95 15.80 -15.85
C LEU A 107 10.03 16.81 -15.14
N HIS A 108 9.12 17.47 -15.86
CA HIS A 108 8.07 18.29 -15.23
C HIS A 108 7.11 17.48 -14.35
N ASN A 109 6.76 16.26 -14.75
CA ASN A 109 5.94 15.37 -13.92
C ASN A 109 6.69 14.93 -12.65
N ILE A 110 8.00 14.68 -12.73
CA ILE A 110 8.83 14.42 -11.54
C ILE A 110 8.77 15.63 -10.60
N ASP A 111 8.93 16.86 -11.11
CA ASP A 111 8.81 18.08 -10.31
C ASP A 111 7.43 18.23 -9.65
N HIS A 112 6.36 17.84 -10.33
CA HIS A 112 5.01 17.84 -9.77
C HIS A 112 4.93 16.94 -8.52
N TYR A 113 5.40 15.69 -8.62
CA TYR A 113 5.43 14.78 -7.48
C TYR A 113 6.40 15.24 -6.39
N CYS A 114 7.60 15.71 -6.76
CA CYS A 114 8.56 16.26 -5.79
C CYS A 114 7.98 17.44 -5.01
N LYS A 115 7.22 18.34 -5.65
CA LYS A 115 6.54 19.43 -4.94
C LYS A 115 5.54 18.90 -3.93
N LYS A 116 4.79 17.84 -4.28
CA LYS A 116 3.80 17.21 -3.41
C LYS A 116 4.45 16.56 -2.18
N ILE A 117 5.53 15.79 -2.37
CA ILE A 117 6.12 14.95 -1.30
C ILE A 117 7.34 15.57 -0.60
N LEU A 118 8.06 16.48 -1.26
CA LEU A 118 9.25 17.17 -0.73
C LEU A 118 9.02 18.67 -0.49
N GLY A 119 7.88 19.22 -0.91
CA GLY A 119 7.58 20.65 -0.81
C GLY A 119 8.35 21.53 -1.80
N ARG A 120 9.14 20.95 -2.71
CA ARG A 120 9.98 21.66 -3.68
C ARG A 120 10.12 20.90 -4.99
N LYS A 121 10.48 21.60 -6.06
CA LYS A 121 10.90 20.95 -7.30
C LYS A 121 12.24 20.22 -7.12
N CYS A 122 12.49 19.21 -7.95
CA CYS A 122 13.72 18.42 -7.92
C CYS A 122 14.70 18.80 -9.06
N THR A 123 14.20 19.38 -10.15
CA THR A 123 15.03 19.83 -11.26
C THR A 123 15.61 21.23 -11.02
N TRP A 124 16.86 21.44 -11.44
CA TRP A 124 17.58 22.70 -11.27
C TRP A 124 17.71 23.47 -12.58
N LEU A 125 17.96 22.77 -13.69
CA LEU A 125 18.29 23.35 -14.98
C LEU A 125 17.08 23.45 -15.92
N LEU A 126 16.06 22.61 -15.75
CA LEU A 126 14.83 22.62 -16.55
C LEU A 126 14.12 23.98 -16.44
N GLY A 127 13.91 24.63 -17.59
CA GLY A 127 13.33 25.97 -17.69
C GLY A 127 14.26 27.12 -17.26
N VAL A 128 15.51 26.81 -16.88
CA VAL A 128 16.55 27.80 -16.53
C VAL A 128 17.62 27.87 -17.61
N LYS A 129 18.02 26.72 -18.14
CA LYS A 129 19.06 26.62 -19.17
C LYS A 129 18.45 26.33 -20.54
N GLU A 130 18.70 27.22 -21.49
CA GLU A 130 18.34 27.03 -22.90
C GLU A 130 19.56 27.11 -23.83
N PRO A 131 19.73 26.18 -24.80
CA PRO A 131 18.89 25.00 -24.99
C PRO A 131 19.04 24.00 -23.84
N TYR A 132 17.95 23.32 -23.49
CA TYR A 132 17.97 22.28 -22.46
C TYR A 132 18.59 20.98 -23.01
N THR A 133 19.87 20.75 -22.70
CA THR A 133 20.68 19.70 -23.33
C THR A 133 20.63 18.36 -22.60
N LEU A 134 21.05 17.28 -23.25
CA LEU A 134 21.08 15.93 -22.67
C LEU A 134 21.89 15.87 -21.37
N THR A 135 23.04 16.55 -21.30
CA THR A 135 23.81 16.63 -20.06
C THR A 135 23.09 17.38 -18.94
N ALA A 136 22.25 18.37 -19.27
CA ALA A 136 21.42 19.07 -18.28
C ALA A 136 20.28 18.16 -17.80
N ALA A 137 19.66 17.41 -18.72
CA ALA A 137 18.65 16.41 -18.37
C ALA A 137 19.21 15.28 -17.50
N VAL A 138 20.42 14.79 -17.77
CA VAL A 138 21.11 13.80 -16.90
C VAL A 138 21.31 14.36 -15.50
N ASN A 139 21.78 15.60 -15.39
CA ASN A 139 21.96 16.26 -14.09
C ASN A 139 20.67 16.36 -13.29
N ASP A 140 19.60 16.85 -13.93
CA ASP A 140 18.32 17.04 -13.24
C ASP A 140 17.63 15.71 -12.93
N LEU A 141 17.77 14.69 -13.79
CA LEU A 141 17.24 13.36 -13.52
C LEU A 141 17.96 12.69 -12.34
N ASP A 142 19.29 12.78 -12.28
CA ASP A 142 20.11 12.25 -11.19
C ASP A 142 19.78 12.95 -9.86
N ALA A 143 19.74 14.29 -9.85
CA ALA A 143 19.37 15.06 -8.66
C ALA A 143 17.94 14.74 -8.17
N SER A 144 17.00 14.53 -9.10
CA SER A 144 15.65 14.11 -8.76
C SER A 144 15.61 12.70 -8.19
N PHE A 145 16.33 11.77 -8.82
CA PHE A 145 16.41 10.39 -8.35
C PHE A 145 17.03 10.31 -6.96
N HIS A 146 18.10 11.06 -6.70
CA HIS A 146 18.72 11.19 -5.39
C HIS A 146 17.72 11.67 -4.33
N SER A 147 17.03 12.79 -4.58
CA SER A 147 16.08 13.38 -3.63
C SER A 147 14.91 12.42 -3.31
N LEU A 148 14.42 11.72 -4.33
CA LEU A 148 13.36 10.72 -4.17
C LEU A 148 13.84 9.50 -3.39
N MET A 149 15.05 9.02 -3.66
CA MET A 149 15.66 7.91 -2.93
C MET A 149 15.84 8.23 -1.45
N GLU A 150 16.35 9.42 -1.09
CA GLU A 150 16.48 9.83 0.31
C GLU A 150 15.13 9.87 1.03
N ARG A 151 14.10 10.37 0.35
CA ARG A 151 12.73 10.38 0.88
C ARG A 151 12.21 8.96 1.11
N VAL A 152 12.42 8.07 0.14
CA VAL A 152 12.00 6.67 0.23
C VAL A 152 12.75 5.96 1.37
N GLU A 153 14.05 6.15 1.47
CA GLU A 153 14.89 5.57 2.52
C GLU A 153 14.42 5.99 3.91
N LYS A 154 14.23 7.30 4.14
CA LYS A 154 13.70 7.81 5.40
C LYS A 154 12.36 7.16 5.77
N GLN A 155 11.44 7.04 4.81
CA GLN A 155 10.14 6.44 5.07
C GLN A 155 10.24 4.94 5.36
N VAL A 156 11.11 4.22 4.67
CA VAL A 156 11.36 2.79 4.91
C VAL A 156 12.08 2.52 6.25
N GLU A 157 12.90 3.46 6.72
CA GLU A 157 13.48 3.42 8.07
C GLU A 157 12.43 3.63 9.16
N GLU A 158 11.42 4.46 8.90
CA GLU A 158 10.28 4.68 9.81
C GLU A 158 9.30 3.48 9.85
N ILE A 159 9.43 2.50 8.95
CA ILE A 159 8.62 1.27 8.96
C ILE A 159 9.15 0.30 10.01
N GLU A 160 8.31 0.01 10.98
CA GLU A 160 8.47 -0.99 12.02
C GLU A 160 7.61 -2.23 11.74
N ASP A 161 8.20 -3.42 11.82
CA ASP A 161 7.45 -4.67 11.81
C ASP A 161 6.89 -4.92 13.22
N VAL A 162 5.57 -4.84 13.37
CA VAL A 162 4.89 -5.00 14.67
C VAL A 162 4.60 -6.49 14.94
N SER A 163 4.22 -7.23 13.90
CA SER A 163 3.99 -8.69 13.91
C SER A 163 4.08 -9.26 12.48
N ASP A 164 3.68 -10.52 12.22
CA ASP A 164 3.80 -11.11 10.86
C ASP A 164 2.88 -10.41 9.85
N LYS A 165 1.69 -9.99 10.28
CA LYS A 165 0.72 -9.28 9.42
C LYS A 165 0.62 -7.79 9.67
N CYS A 166 1.27 -7.26 10.71
CA CYS A 166 1.18 -5.85 11.08
C CYS A 166 2.49 -5.09 10.89
N THR A 167 2.37 -3.91 10.28
CA THR A 167 3.46 -2.93 10.16
C THR A 167 3.04 -1.58 10.71
N SER A 168 4.00 -0.73 11.07
CA SER A 168 3.74 0.61 11.58
C SER A 168 4.68 1.64 10.98
N ILE A 169 4.15 2.84 10.69
CA ILE A 169 4.91 4.03 10.32
C ILE A 169 4.59 5.11 11.34
N ARG A 170 5.54 5.39 12.26
CA ARG A 170 5.35 6.36 13.35
C ARG A 170 4.03 6.15 14.13
N GLY A 171 3.58 4.90 14.24
CA GLY A 171 2.26 4.58 14.77
C GLY A 171 2.15 4.77 16.28
N ASP A 172 0.92 4.99 16.72
CA ASP A 172 0.55 5.05 18.12
C ASP A 172 0.72 3.69 18.80
N GLU A 173 1.35 3.66 19.98
CA GLU A 173 1.61 2.42 20.72
C GLU A 173 0.34 1.61 21.03
N ALA A 174 -0.78 2.27 21.33
CA ALA A 174 -2.04 1.55 21.57
C ALA A 174 -2.57 0.88 20.30
N LEU A 175 -2.36 1.49 19.13
CA LEU A 175 -2.73 0.89 17.85
C LEU A 175 -1.75 -0.20 17.42
N LYS A 176 -0.47 -0.09 17.73
CA LYS A 176 0.50 -1.19 17.49
C LYS A 176 0.09 -2.43 18.30
N GLU A 177 -0.21 -2.25 19.59
CA GLU A 177 -0.71 -3.32 20.45
C GLU A 177 -2.05 -3.90 19.98
N ALA A 178 -2.95 -3.04 19.48
CA ALA A 178 -4.19 -3.48 18.88
C ALA A 178 -3.95 -4.29 17.60
N CYS A 179 -3.03 -3.85 16.73
CA CYS A 179 -2.69 -4.55 15.50
C CYS A 179 -2.10 -5.93 15.80
N LYS A 180 -1.17 -6.01 16.75
CA LYS A 180 -0.61 -7.28 17.24
C LYS A 180 -1.70 -8.21 17.77
N ALA A 181 -2.64 -7.69 18.56
CA ALA A 181 -3.74 -8.48 19.10
C ALA A 181 -4.68 -9.01 18.01
N TRP A 182 -4.93 -8.22 16.97
CA TRP A 182 -5.67 -8.67 15.79
C TRP A 182 -4.92 -9.79 15.07
N ASP A 183 -3.61 -9.64 14.81
CA ASP A 183 -2.81 -10.67 14.14
C ASP A 183 -2.82 -11.99 14.94
N GLU A 184 -2.59 -11.93 16.26
CA GLU A 184 -2.68 -13.07 17.17
C GLU A 184 -4.05 -13.78 17.08
N GLU A 185 -5.14 -13.03 17.05
CA GLU A 185 -6.50 -13.59 16.95
C GLU A 185 -6.74 -14.20 15.57
N THR A 186 -6.29 -13.56 14.47
CA THR A 186 -6.40 -14.15 13.12
C THR A 186 -5.64 -15.49 13.03
N GLU A 187 -4.47 -15.61 13.65
CA GLU A 187 -3.72 -16.87 13.67
C GLU A 187 -4.41 -17.96 14.50
N LYS A 188 -5.04 -17.59 15.62
CA LYS A 188 -5.89 -18.52 16.40
C LYS A 188 -7.05 -19.02 15.56
N TRP A 189 -7.70 -18.15 14.80
CA TRP A 189 -8.83 -18.50 13.93
C TRP A 189 -8.40 -19.40 12.78
N ARG A 190 -7.26 -19.12 12.15
CA ARG A 190 -6.66 -20.00 11.14
C ARG A 190 -6.38 -21.39 11.69
N LYS A 191 -5.69 -21.49 12.84
CA LYS A 191 -5.37 -22.78 13.50
C LYS A 191 -6.63 -23.60 13.80
N ASN A 192 -7.73 -22.93 14.13
CA ASN A 192 -9.03 -23.54 14.38
C ASN A 192 -9.87 -23.76 13.10
N ARG A 193 -9.27 -23.62 11.91
CA ARG A 193 -9.91 -23.80 10.60
C ARG A 193 -11.15 -22.94 10.42
N LYS A 194 -11.07 -21.70 10.90
CA LYS A 194 -12.14 -20.70 10.78
C LYS A 194 -11.99 -19.79 9.57
N TYR A 195 -10.88 -19.89 8.83
CA TYR A 195 -10.63 -19.20 7.58
C TYR A 195 -10.29 -20.19 6.47
N ALA A 196 -10.57 -19.83 5.23
CA ALA A 196 -9.87 -20.42 4.10
C ALA A 196 -8.44 -19.88 4.06
N GLU A 197 -7.48 -20.71 3.65
CA GLU A 197 -6.06 -20.30 3.63
C GLU A 197 -5.86 -19.08 2.73
N VAL A 198 -6.52 -19.05 1.56
CA VAL A 198 -6.45 -17.94 0.60
C VAL A 198 -6.93 -16.60 1.19
N ASP A 199 -7.93 -16.61 2.08
CA ASP A 199 -8.41 -15.38 2.71
C ASP A 199 -7.44 -14.93 3.79
N TYR A 200 -6.93 -15.88 4.57
CA TYR A 200 -5.95 -15.61 5.62
C TYR A 200 -4.65 -15.00 5.07
N GLU A 201 -4.18 -15.47 3.92
CA GLU A 201 -2.95 -14.95 3.29
C GLU A 201 -3.07 -13.47 2.88
N GLU A 202 -4.28 -13.01 2.56
CA GLU A 202 -4.55 -11.62 2.15
C GLU A 202 -4.68 -10.65 3.33
N LEU A 203 -4.90 -11.15 4.55
CA LEU A 203 -5.02 -10.33 5.76
C LEU A 203 -3.73 -9.54 6.01
N SER A 204 -3.88 -8.24 6.29
CA SER A 204 -2.77 -7.38 6.72
C SER A 204 -3.26 -6.19 7.53
N GLY A 205 -2.43 -5.70 8.44
CA GLY A 205 -2.67 -4.52 9.26
C GLY A 205 -1.57 -3.47 9.09
N MET A 206 -1.95 -2.20 9.13
CA MET A 206 -1.00 -1.10 9.08
C MET A 206 -1.41 0.04 10.01
N VAL A 207 -0.47 0.50 10.82
CA VAL A 207 -0.66 1.62 11.75
C VAL A 207 0.15 2.82 11.27
N VAL A 208 -0.49 3.95 11.03
CA VAL A 208 0.17 5.21 10.65
C VAL A 208 -0.30 6.32 11.58
N ASP A 209 0.63 6.93 12.30
CA ASP A 209 0.33 7.93 13.33
C ASP A 209 -0.79 7.43 14.27
N LYS A 210 -1.93 8.13 14.36
CA LYS A 210 -3.09 7.76 15.21
C LYS A 210 -4.17 6.95 14.49
N LYS A 211 -3.83 6.30 13.37
CA LYS A 211 -4.78 5.55 12.54
C LYS A 211 -4.29 4.14 12.28
N ALA A 212 -5.22 3.20 12.18
CA ALA A 212 -4.95 1.85 11.73
C ALA A 212 -5.88 1.47 10.58
N GLU A 213 -5.38 0.71 9.63
CA GLU A 213 -6.18 0.03 8.61
C GLU A 213 -5.90 -1.47 8.68
N PHE A 214 -6.96 -2.25 8.59
CA PHE A 214 -6.91 -3.70 8.50
C PHE A 214 -7.58 -4.12 7.20
N ARG A 215 -6.90 -4.96 6.42
CA ARG A 215 -7.55 -5.76 5.38
C ARG A 215 -8.09 -7.02 6.04
N VAL A 216 -9.40 -7.18 5.99
CA VAL A 216 -10.17 -8.16 6.77
C VAL A 216 -10.85 -9.22 5.89
N GLY A 217 -10.42 -9.32 4.63
CA GLY A 217 -10.88 -10.34 3.68
C GLY A 217 -10.07 -10.31 2.38
N SER A 218 -10.27 -11.33 1.53
CA SER A 218 -9.63 -11.41 0.22
C SER A 218 -10.28 -10.49 -0.82
N ALA A 219 -11.59 -10.26 -0.72
CA ALA A 219 -12.33 -9.40 -1.62
C ALA A 219 -11.86 -7.94 -1.58
N GLY A 220 -11.80 -7.32 -2.76
CA GLY A 220 -11.34 -5.95 -2.92
C GLY A 220 -12.30 -4.96 -2.26
N GLY A 221 -11.85 -4.30 -1.20
CA GLY A 221 -12.68 -3.34 -0.44
C GLY A 221 -12.92 -3.75 1.01
N HIS A 222 -12.71 -5.03 1.37
CA HIS A 222 -12.95 -5.55 2.72
C HIS A 222 -11.88 -5.03 3.68
N LYS A 223 -12.21 -3.91 4.31
CA LYS A 223 -11.28 -3.12 5.12
C LYS A 223 -11.95 -2.62 6.39
N ALA A 224 -11.13 -2.34 7.39
CA ALA A 224 -11.53 -1.59 8.56
C ALA A 224 -10.54 -0.47 8.84
N HIS A 225 -11.03 0.72 9.17
CA HIS A 225 -10.24 1.88 9.58
C HIS A 225 -10.54 2.25 11.03
N ILE A 226 -9.50 2.41 11.83
CA ILE A 226 -9.58 2.96 13.18
C ILE A 226 -8.90 4.33 13.20
N ASP A 227 -9.55 5.34 13.76
CA ASP A 227 -9.00 6.68 13.97
C ASP A 227 -9.14 7.03 15.45
N LEU A 228 -8.03 6.99 16.20
CA LEU A 228 -8.03 7.30 17.64
C LEU A 228 -8.23 8.79 17.92
N GLU A 229 -7.96 9.66 16.96
CA GLU A 229 -8.15 11.11 17.12
C GLU A 229 -9.62 11.48 17.01
N LYS A 230 -10.33 10.82 16.08
CA LYS A 230 -11.79 10.97 15.94
C LYS A 230 -12.58 10.04 16.88
N GLY A 231 -11.93 9.01 17.40
CA GLY A 231 -12.55 7.97 18.22
C GLY A 231 -13.54 7.11 17.43
N THR A 232 -13.20 6.79 16.18
CA THR A 232 -14.08 6.11 15.22
C THR A 232 -13.51 4.79 14.71
N LEU A 233 -14.41 3.88 14.37
CA LEU A 233 -14.15 2.68 13.58
C LEU A 233 -15.08 2.71 12.35
N GLU A 234 -14.53 2.44 11.17
CA GLU A 234 -15.28 2.21 9.94
C GLU A 234 -14.93 0.80 9.43
N TYR A 235 -15.92 -0.03 9.17
CA TYR A 235 -15.78 -1.35 8.54
C TYR A 235 -16.50 -1.30 7.20
N TYR A 236 -15.90 -1.88 6.15
CA TYR A 236 -16.40 -1.83 4.78
C TYR A 236 -16.61 -3.24 4.25
N ASP A 237 -17.85 -3.54 3.88
CA ASP A 237 -18.31 -4.83 3.34
C ASP A 237 -19.69 -4.61 2.69
N ASP A 238 -19.99 -5.33 1.61
CA ASP A 238 -21.29 -5.27 0.93
C ASP A 238 -22.25 -6.38 1.40
N ASP A 239 -21.80 -7.27 2.30
CA ASP A 239 -22.62 -8.28 2.96
C ASP A 239 -23.34 -7.69 4.18
N MET A 240 -24.60 -7.28 3.96
CA MET A 240 -25.49 -6.72 4.99
C MET A 240 -25.61 -7.57 6.27
N PRO A 241 -25.78 -8.90 6.18
CA PRO A 241 -25.65 -9.80 7.34
C PRO A 241 -24.36 -9.66 8.14
N VAL A 242 -23.20 -9.62 7.46
CA VAL A 242 -21.90 -9.44 8.10
C VAL A 242 -21.83 -8.07 8.77
N ASN A 243 -22.30 -7.02 8.10
CA ASN A 243 -22.38 -5.66 8.65
C ASN A 243 -23.22 -5.60 9.93
N TYR A 244 -24.40 -6.24 9.93
CA TYR A 244 -25.22 -6.32 11.13
C TYR A 244 -24.49 -7.02 12.28
N LEU A 245 -23.88 -8.19 12.04
CA LEU A 245 -23.13 -8.91 13.07
C LEU A 245 -21.94 -8.12 13.60
N MET A 246 -21.17 -7.50 12.69
CA MET A 246 -20.03 -6.68 13.06
C MET A 246 -20.46 -5.51 13.95
N SER A 247 -21.59 -4.86 13.64
CA SER A 247 -22.13 -3.81 14.52
C SER A 247 -22.44 -4.33 15.92
N LYS A 248 -23.00 -5.54 16.05
CA LYS A 248 -23.31 -6.15 17.36
C LYS A 248 -22.07 -6.55 18.14
N LEU A 249 -21.03 -7.06 17.48
CA LEU A 249 -19.75 -7.35 18.12
C LEU A 249 -19.10 -6.09 18.70
N MET A 250 -19.25 -4.96 18.01
CA MET A 250 -18.69 -3.68 18.45
C MET A 250 -19.54 -3.01 19.55
N GLU A 251 -20.86 -3.12 19.48
CA GLU A 251 -21.78 -2.66 20.54
C GLU A 251 -21.56 -3.42 21.86
N ASP A 252 -21.26 -4.71 21.81
CA ASP A 252 -20.97 -5.55 23.00
C ASP A 252 -19.81 -5.02 23.84
N ILE A 253 -18.83 -4.39 23.19
CA ILE A 253 -17.67 -3.76 23.84
C ILE A 253 -17.87 -2.26 24.11
N GLY A 254 -19.11 -1.79 24.03
CA GLY A 254 -19.52 -0.44 24.43
C GLY A 254 -19.42 0.64 23.35
N LEU A 255 -19.19 0.27 22.08
CA LEU A 255 -19.22 1.23 20.98
C LEU A 255 -20.66 1.57 20.58
N LYS A 256 -20.84 2.75 19.97
CA LYS A 256 -22.11 3.15 19.35
C LYS A 256 -21.99 2.99 17.85
N CYS A 257 -22.71 2.03 17.28
CA CYS A 257 -22.57 1.65 15.88
C CYS A 257 -23.84 1.86 15.07
N GLU A 258 -23.65 2.20 13.80
CA GLU A 258 -24.67 2.24 12.77
C GLU A 258 -24.16 1.37 11.62
N TYR A 259 -24.95 0.39 11.18
CA TYR A 259 -24.63 -0.40 9.98
C TYR A 259 -25.47 0.09 8.81
N HIS A 260 -24.93 -0.06 7.62
CA HIS A 260 -25.52 0.37 6.35
C HIS A 260 -25.06 -0.56 5.23
N ASP A 261 -25.59 -0.36 4.02
CA ASP A 261 -25.33 -1.23 2.86
C ASP A 261 -23.83 -1.38 2.54
N GLU A 262 -23.04 -0.35 2.83
CA GLU A 262 -21.59 -0.33 2.54
C GLU A 262 -20.69 -0.67 3.75
N GLY A 263 -21.25 -1.08 4.90
CA GLY A 263 -20.43 -1.34 6.08
C GLY A 263 -21.02 -1.01 7.45
N VAL A 264 -20.12 -0.70 8.39
CA VAL A 264 -20.44 -0.29 9.77
C VAL A 264 -19.62 0.91 10.18
N SER A 265 -20.27 1.91 10.76
CA SER A 265 -19.65 3.09 11.36
C SER A 265 -19.87 3.09 12.87
N CYS A 266 -18.80 3.08 13.66
CA CYS A 266 -18.85 3.08 15.12
C CYS A 266 -18.12 4.28 15.73
N LYS A 267 -18.62 4.76 16.87
CA LYS A 267 -18.03 5.81 17.71
C LYS A 267 -17.71 5.29 19.11
N GLY A 268 -16.73 5.93 19.75
CA GLY A 268 -16.31 5.62 21.12
C GLY A 268 -15.01 4.81 21.20
N VAL A 269 -14.28 4.67 20.09
CA VAL A 269 -12.97 4.02 20.09
C VAL A 269 -11.96 4.90 20.82
N ASN A 270 -11.16 4.30 21.70
CA ASN A 270 -10.16 5.00 22.48
C ASN A 270 -8.99 4.04 22.82
N ARG A 271 -7.96 4.56 23.48
CA ARG A 271 -6.76 3.77 23.82
C ARG A 271 -7.04 2.56 24.73
N GLU A 272 -8.11 2.58 25.50
CA GLU A 272 -8.44 1.52 26.46
C GLU A 272 -9.16 0.35 25.78
N ASN A 273 -10.03 0.62 24.81
CA ASN A 273 -10.82 -0.41 24.13
C ASN A 273 -10.28 -0.83 22.75
N VAL A 274 -9.37 -0.07 22.13
CA VAL A 274 -8.93 -0.31 20.74
C VAL A 274 -8.32 -1.69 20.52
N LYS A 275 -7.66 -2.26 21.54
CA LYS A 275 -7.13 -3.62 21.47
C LYS A 275 -8.24 -4.66 21.33
N GLU A 276 -9.35 -4.49 22.04
CA GLU A 276 -10.49 -5.38 21.95
C GLU A 276 -11.27 -5.17 20.64
N VAL A 277 -11.43 -3.91 20.21
CA VAL A 277 -11.96 -3.59 18.87
C VAL A 277 -11.21 -4.36 17.79
N ALA A 278 -9.88 -4.31 17.82
CA ALA A 278 -9.05 -4.99 16.84
C ALA A 278 -9.20 -6.53 16.91
N ARG A 279 -9.30 -7.13 18.10
CA ARG A 279 -9.60 -8.57 18.21
C ARG A 279 -10.93 -8.95 17.58
N ARG A 280 -11.99 -8.17 17.82
CA ARG A 280 -13.32 -8.42 17.23
C ARG A 280 -13.32 -8.26 15.71
N LEU A 281 -12.50 -7.37 15.15
CA LEU A 281 -12.33 -7.24 13.70
C LEU A 281 -11.76 -8.50 13.03
N ALA A 282 -11.00 -9.33 13.74
CA ALA A 282 -10.55 -10.62 13.20
C ALA A 282 -11.76 -11.53 12.88
N ALA A 283 -12.94 -11.24 13.44
CA ALA A 283 -14.12 -12.05 13.16
C ALA A 283 -14.64 -11.98 11.73
N ALA A 284 -14.42 -10.85 11.05
CA ALA A 284 -14.96 -10.53 9.73
C ALA A 284 -14.85 -11.70 8.75
N THR A 285 -13.62 -12.14 8.48
CA THR A 285 -13.33 -13.17 7.46
C THR A 285 -13.97 -14.53 7.76
N SER A 286 -14.22 -14.88 9.02
CA SER A 286 -14.95 -16.13 9.31
C SER A 286 -16.45 -15.95 9.23
N MET A 287 -16.97 -14.75 9.44
CA MET A 287 -18.40 -14.51 9.29
C MET A 287 -18.81 -14.78 7.84
N ASP A 288 -18.02 -14.34 6.86
CA ASP A 288 -18.20 -14.70 5.44
C ASP A 288 -18.27 -16.22 5.24
N PHE A 289 -17.30 -16.94 5.82
CA PHE A 289 -17.22 -18.40 5.70
C PHE A 289 -18.39 -19.13 6.40
N ARG A 290 -18.88 -18.60 7.51
CA ARG A 290 -19.90 -19.25 8.36
C ARG A 290 -21.33 -18.89 7.96
N LEU A 291 -21.55 -17.73 7.35
CA LEU A 291 -22.84 -17.27 6.86
C LEU A 291 -23.13 -17.77 5.43
N ASN A 292 -22.09 -18.04 4.65
CA ASN A 292 -22.27 -18.54 3.29
C ASN A 292 -22.60 -20.06 3.28
N CYS A 293 -23.90 -20.36 3.12
CA CYS A 293 -24.42 -21.72 3.04
C CYS A 293 -23.87 -22.52 1.85
N ASP A 294 -23.40 -21.86 0.78
CA ASP A 294 -22.93 -22.54 -0.45
C ASP A 294 -21.54 -23.17 -0.30
N TYR A 295 -20.68 -22.64 0.58
CA TYR A 295 -19.36 -23.23 0.89
C TYR A 295 -19.47 -24.51 1.74
N LEU A 296 -20.63 -24.66 2.41
CA LEU A 296 -21.05 -25.75 3.27
C LEU A 296 -20.69 -27.16 2.80
N GLY A 297 -21.35 -27.58 1.73
CA GLY A 297 -21.48 -28.97 1.25
C GLY A 297 -21.92 -30.02 2.29
N ARG A 298 -21.89 -29.68 3.58
CA ARG A 298 -22.17 -30.46 4.78
C ARG A 298 -22.57 -29.49 5.88
N GLU A 299 -23.69 -29.79 6.52
CA GLU A 299 -24.20 -29.03 7.66
C GLU A 299 -23.14 -29.00 8.78
N PRO A 300 -22.64 -27.83 9.22
CA PRO A 300 -21.90 -27.74 10.46
C PRO A 300 -22.81 -28.19 11.62
N PRO A 301 -22.38 -29.15 12.47
CA PRO A 301 -23.24 -29.68 13.51
C PRO A 301 -23.68 -28.58 14.48
N GLY A 302 -24.99 -28.42 14.64
CA GLY A 302 -25.61 -27.47 15.57
C GLY A 302 -26.12 -26.16 14.98
N LEU A 303 -26.01 -25.94 13.66
CA LEU A 303 -26.65 -24.80 12.99
C LEU A 303 -27.95 -25.23 12.27
N PRO A 304 -28.96 -24.35 12.15
CA PRO A 304 -30.19 -24.64 11.39
C PRO A 304 -29.89 -24.98 9.94
N LYS A 305 -30.72 -25.85 9.33
CA LYS A 305 -30.60 -26.20 7.91
C LYS A 305 -30.70 -24.94 7.05
N CYS A 306 -29.72 -24.73 6.18
CA CYS A 306 -29.82 -23.73 5.12
C CYS A 306 -30.87 -24.20 4.10
N ASP A 307 -31.89 -23.38 3.83
CA ASP A 307 -32.85 -23.62 2.75
C ASP A 307 -32.44 -22.78 1.51
N PRO A 308 -31.87 -23.41 0.46
CA PRO A 308 -31.39 -22.70 -0.72
C PRO A 308 -32.49 -22.15 -1.63
N LEU A 309 -33.78 -22.38 -1.31
CA LEU A 309 -34.91 -21.96 -2.14
C LEU A 309 -35.70 -20.76 -1.57
N HIS A 310 -35.25 -20.13 -0.48
CA HIS A 310 -36.03 -19.07 0.14
C HIS A 310 -35.77 -17.70 -0.51
N PRO A 311 -36.77 -17.06 -1.17
CA PRO A 311 -36.59 -15.73 -1.75
C PRO A 311 -36.32 -14.72 -0.64
N TRP A 312 -35.27 -13.91 -0.85
CA TRP A 312 -34.65 -12.93 0.04
C TRP A 312 -35.57 -11.81 0.60
N SER A 313 -36.89 -11.87 0.39
CA SER A 313 -37.82 -10.78 0.69
C SER A 313 -38.64 -10.94 1.98
N ASN A 314 -38.59 -12.10 2.66
CA ASN A 314 -39.33 -12.35 3.92
C ASN A 314 -38.44 -12.81 5.09
N VAL A 315 -37.13 -12.63 4.94
CA VAL A 315 -36.08 -13.33 5.72
C VAL A 315 -35.74 -12.64 7.06
N ASP A 316 -36.36 -11.50 7.38
CA ASP A 316 -35.93 -10.65 8.50
C ASP A 316 -36.08 -11.30 9.90
N ARG A 317 -36.97 -12.29 10.08
CA ARG A 317 -37.21 -12.91 11.41
C ARG A 317 -36.37 -14.15 11.68
N GLU A 318 -36.29 -15.08 10.72
CA GLU A 318 -35.49 -16.29 10.84
C GLU A 318 -34.00 -16.00 10.71
N TYR A 319 -33.64 -15.01 9.87
CA TYR A 319 -32.28 -14.57 9.72
C TYR A 319 -31.77 -13.85 10.95
N ARG A 320 -32.60 -13.01 11.59
CA ARG A 320 -32.28 -12.48 12.92
C ARG A 320 -32.03 -13.59 13.93
N ALA A 321 -32.75 -14.71 13.87
CA ALA A 321 -32.52 -15.83 14.78
C ALA A 321 -31.20 -16.59 14.48
N VAL A 322 -30.86 -16.81 13.21
CA VAL A 322 -29.57 -17.44 12.81
C VAL A 322 -28.40 -16.52 13.12
N SER A 323 -28.50 -15.25 12.70
CA SER A 323 -27.57 -14.18 13.01
C SER A 323 -27.40 -14.03 14.52
N TRP A 324 -28.49 -14.09 15.30
CA TRP A 324 -28.41 -14.04 16.78
C TRP A 324 -27.67 -15.23 17.37
N LYS A 325 -27.95 -16.47 16.93
CA LYS A 325 -27.21 -17.65 17.40
C LYS A 325 -25.72 -17.59 17.04
N LEU A 326 -25.39 -17.14 15.83
CA LEU A 326 -24.00 -16.94 15.42
C LEU A 326 -23.35 -15.82 16.22
N THR A 327 -24.05 -14.72 16.48
CA THR A 327 -23.60 -13.63 17.36
C THR A 327 -23.26 -14.19 18.73
N GLN A 328 -24.18 -14.90 19.38
CA GLN A 328 -23.96 -15.49 20.70
C GLN A 328 -22.73 -16.41 20.72
N LYS A 329 -22.59 -17.27 19.71
CA LYS A 329 -21.42 -18.16 19.58
C LYS A 329 -20.11 -17.39 19.37
N LEU A 330 -20.13 -16.33 18.58
CA LEU A 330 -18.96 -15.47 18.41
C LEU A 330 -18.62 -14.76 19.72
N LEU A 331 -19.62 -14.22 20.43
CA LEU A 331 -19.43 -13.60 21.75
C LEU A 331 -18.82 -14.59 22.74
N GLU A 332 -19.30 -15.84 22.78
CA GLU A 332 -18.72 -16.92 23.60
C GLU A 332 -17.27 -17.26 23.22
N GLU A 333 -16.90 -17.15 21.93
CA GLU A 333 -15.52 -17.38 21.46
C GLU A 333 -14.53 -16.27 21.92
N PHE A 334 -15.05 -15.13 22.40
CA PHE A 334 -14.28 -13.97 22.87
C PHE A 334 -14.30 -13.74 24.40
N THR A 335 -15.19 -14.40 25.15
CA THR A 335 -15.23 -14.35 26.64
C THR A 335 -14.30 -15.36 27.28
#